data_AF-A0A444LMA5-F1
#
_entry.id   AF-A0A444LMA5-F1
#
_cell.length_a   1.000
_cell.length_b   1.000
_cell.length_c   1.000
_cell.angle_alpha   90.00
_cell.angle_beta   90.00
_cell.angle_gamma   90.00
#
_symmetry.space_group_name_H-M   'P 1'
#
loop_
_entity.id
_entity.type
_entity.pdbx_description
1 polymer ?
#
loop_
_entity_poly.entity_id
_entity_poly.type
_entity_poly.pdbx_seq_one_letter_code
_entity_poly.pdbx_strand_id
1 'polypeptide(L)'
;MDYLLLKYLHVLGAIVLLGTGTGIAFFMLMAHRSGDAGFVARTAGVVVVADTLFTASAVVIQPITGYLLADLMGVPLSEGWLGVALLLYGVAGAFWLPVVWIQVRMRDIALEAACAGTALPPAYHRLYRIWFLGPKR
;
A
#
# COMPACT_ATOMS: atom_id res chain seq x y z
N MET A 1 -7.72 22.13 -22.05
CA MET A 1 -6.97 22.31 -20.79
C MET A 1 -7.31 21.19 -19.80
N ASP A 2 -8.54 20.69 -19.79
CA ASP A 2 -9.01 19.66 -18.84
C ASP A 2 -8.31 18.30 -19.01
N TYR A 3 -8.02 17.87 -20.23
CA TYR A 3 -7.30 16.62 -20.50
C TYR A 3 -5.90 16.57 -19.87
N LEU A 4 -5.10 17.65 -20.03
CA LEU A 4 -3.73 17.68 -19.51
C LEU A 4 -3.73 17.68 -17.98
N LEU A 5 -4.63 18.45 -17.35
CA LEU A 5 -4.78 18.46 -15.91
C LEU A 5 -5.16 17.09 -15.37
N LEU A 6 -6.16 16.43 -15.96
CA LEU A 6 -6.57 15.07 -15.58
C LEU A 6 -5.43 14.07 -15.76
N LYS A 7 -4.69 14.16 -16.87
CA LYS A 7 -3.53 13.31 -17.14
C LYS A 7 -2.44 13.51 -16.07
N TYR A 8 -2.16 14.74 -15.68
CA TYR A 8 -1.21 15.02 -14.61
C TYR A 8 -1.69 14.48 -13.27
N LEU A 9 -2.95 14.71 -12.89
CA LEU A 9 -3.51 14.15 -11.66
C LEU A 9 -3.43 12.62 -11.62
N HIS A 10 -3.75 11.98 -12.75
CA HIS A 10 -3.67 10.53 -12.87
C HIS A 10 -2.23 10.02 -12.73
N VAL A 11 -1.27 10.58 -13.47
CA VAL A 11 0.13 10.16 -13.41
C VAL A 11 0.76 10.47 -12.05
N LEU A 12 0.49 11.65 -11.47
CA LEU A 12 0.98 12.02 -10.15
C LEU A 12 0.42 11.09 -9.07
N GLY A 13 -0.87 10.74 -9.12
CA GLY A 13 -1.46 9.78 -8.20
C GLY A 13 -0.79 8.40 -8.28
N ALA A 14 -0.45 7.94 -9.50
CA ALA A 14 0.28 6.68 -9.68
C ALA A 14 1.72 6.76 -9.13
N ILE A 15 2.42 7.87 -9.34
CA ILE A 15 3.76 8.11 -8.78
C ILE A 15 3.72 8.13 -7.25
N VAL A 16 2.75 8.83 -6.66
CA VAL A 16 2.58 8.88 -5.20
C VAL A 16 2.31 7.48 -4.66
N LEU A 17 1.41 6.71 -5.28
CA LEU A 17 1.10 5.34 -4.85
C LEU A 17 2.35 4.43 -4.87
N LEU A 18 3.07 4.40 -6.00
CA LEU A 18 4.26 3.56 -6.14
C LEU A 18 5.42 4.01 -5.24
N GLY A 19 5.65 5.33 -5.16
CA GLY A 19 6.71 5.92 -4.35
C GLY A 19 6.46 5.71 -2.85
N THR A 20 5.23 5.93 -2.39
CA THR A 20 4.86 5.71 -0.98
C THR A 20 4.92 4.24 -0.63
N GLY A 21 4.39 3.34 -1.46
CA GLY A 21 4.48 1.89 -1.24
C GLY A 21 5.93 1.40 -1.13
N THR A 22 6.82 1.89 -1.99
CA THR A 22 8.26 1.58 -1.92
C THR A 22 8.90 2.14 -0.64
N GLY A 23 8.58 3.37 -0.28
CA GLY A 23 9.07 4.00 0.96
C GLY A 23 8.61 3.26 2.21
N ILE A 24 7.34 2.86 2.26
CA ILE A 24 6.76 2.03 3.32
C ILE A 24 7.51 0.70 3.44
N ALA A 25 7.76 0.02 2.31
CA ALA A 25 8.55 -1.21 2.27
C ALA A 25 9.95 -1.01 2.89
N PHE A 26 10.63 0.06 2.49
CA PHE A 26 11.95 0.41 2.99
C PHE A 26 11.94 0.71 4.49
N PHE A 27 11.07 1.60 4.97
CA PHE A 27 11.05 1.98 6.38
C PHE A 27 10.70 0.81 7.29
N MET A 28 9.76 -0.03 6.89
CA MET A 28 9.40 -1.22 7.65
C MET A 28 10.53 -2.26 7.70
N LEU A 29 11.28 -2.42 6.59
CA LEU A 29 12.48 -3.26 6.56
C LEU A 29 13.56 -2.71 7.50
N MET A 30 13.83 -1.41 7.47
CA MET A 30 14.80 -0.78 8.36
C MET A 30 14.41 -0.91 9.83
N ALA A 31 13.12 -0.73 10.13
CA ALA A 31 12.59 -0.95 11.46
C ALA A 31 12.75 -2.41 11.89
N HIS A 32 12.40 -3.36 11.04
CA HIS A 32 12.57 -4.78 11.33
C HIS A 32 14.04 -5.16 11.62
N ARG A 33 14.99 -4.62 10.84
CA ARG A 33 16.42 -4.87 11.02
C ARG A 33 16.97 -4.33 12.33
N SER A 34 16.31 -3.37 12.98
CA SER A 34 16.75 -2.86 14.28
C SER A 34 16.63 -3.91 15.39
N GLY A 35 15.69 -4.85 15.28
CA GLY A 35 15.34 -5.78 16.37
C GLY A 35 14.66 -5.13 17.59
N ASP A 36 14.53 -3.80 17.60
CA ASP A 36 13.93 -3.02 18.69
C ASP A 36 12.41 -2.96 18.52
N ALA A 37 11.68 -3.58 19.45
CA ALA A 37 10.22 -3.62 19.43
C ALA A 37 9.59 -2.22 19.45
N GLY A 38 10.15 -1.27 20.20
CA GLY A 38 9.67 0.10 20.27
C GLY A 38 9.90 0.89 18.98
N PHE A 39 11.06 0.71 18.34
CA PHE A 39 11.33 1.32 17.04
C PHE A 39 10.42 0.75 15.94
N VAL A 40 10.20 -0.57 15.96
CA VAL A 40 9.24 -1.25 15.08
C VAL A 40 7.82 -0.74 15.30
N ALA A 41 7.36 -0.67 16.54
CA ALA A 41 6.01 -0.22 16.87
C ALA A 41 5.70 1.18 16.34
N ARG A 42 6.61 2.15 16.58
CA ARG A 42 6.45 3.53 16.10
C ARG A 42 6.46 3.61 14.58
N THR A 43 7.41 2.93 13.94
CA THR A 43 7.52 2.94 12.47
C THR A 43 6.31 2.28 11.82
N ALA A 44 5.88 1.13 12.33
CA ALA A 44 4.69 0.41 11.86
C ALA A 44 3.42 1.27 12.00
N GLY A 45 3.31 2.06 13.08
CA GLY A 45 2.20 3.01 13.26
C GLY A 45 2.13 4.04 12.14
N VAL A 46 3.25 4.69 11.82
CA VAL A 46 3.32 5.67 10.71
C VAL A 46 3.07 5.00 9.37
N VAL A 47 3.64 3.81 9.15
CA VAL A 47 3.46 3.01 7.94
C VAL A 47 1.98 2.68 7.68
N VAL A 48 1.26 2.21 8.70
CA VAL A 48 -0.18 1.90 8.57
C VAL A 48 -0.98 3.13 8.16
N VAL A 49 -0.70 4.28 8.78
CA VAL A 49 -1.41 5.53 8.47
C VAL A 49 -1.09 5.98 7.04
N ALA A 50 0.19 5.98 6.66
CA ALA A 50 0.62 6.38 5.33
C ALA A 50 0.04 5.45 4.25
N ASP A 51 0.17 4.13 4.40
CA ASP A 51 -0.35 3.15 3.45
C ASP A 51 -1.86 3.30 3.28
N THR A 52 -2.58 3.42 4.40
CA THR A 52 -4.03 3.56 4.37
C THR A 52 -4.44 4.85 3.65
N LEU A 53 -3.84 5.99 4.01
CA LEU A 53 -4.21 7.29 3.45
C LEU A 53 -3.91 7.38 1.96
N PHE A 54 -2.68 7.04 1.54
CA PHE A 54 -2.26 7.19 0.15
C PHE A 54 -2.91 6.15 -0.76
N THR A 55 -2.99 4.89 -0.31
CA THR A 55 -3.61 3.84 -1.11
C THR A 55 -5.12 4.00 -1.19
N ALA A 56 -5.83 4.32 -0.10
CA ALA A 56 -7.27 4.56 -0.18
C ALA A 56 -7.60 5.76 -1.08
N SER A 57 -6.81 6.83 -1.00
CA SER A 57 -6.97 7.98 -1.91
C SER A 57 -6.75 7.57 -3.37
N ALA A 58 -5.73 6.77 -3.66
CA ALA A 58 -5.49 6.26 -5.00
C ALA A 58 -6.59 5.29 -5.46
N VAL A 59 -7.13 4.45 -4.57
CA VAL A 59 -8.26 3.53 -4.80
C VAL A 59 -9.50 4.28 -5.34
N VAL A 60 -9.70 5.52 -4.90
CA VAL A 60 -10.83 6.36 -5.31
C VAL A 60 -10.48 7.28 -6.49
N ILE A 61 -9.33 7.96 -6.45
CA ILE A 61 -8.99 9.02 -7.42
C ILE A 61 -8.52 8.43 -8.76
N GLN A 62 -7.77 7.33 -8.75
CA GLN A 62 -7.24 6.73 -9.99
C GLN A 62 -8.34 6.27 -10.96
N PRO A 63 -9.41 5.58 -10.54
CA PRO A 63 -10.45 5.12 -11.44
C PRO A 63 -11.28 6.29 -11.98
N ILE A 64 -11.54 7.31 -11.14
CA ILE A 64 -12.26 8.53 -11.56
C ILE A 64 -11.45 9.25 -12.65
N THR A 65 -10.17 9.54 -12.37
CA THR A 65 -9.31 10.24 -13.35
C THR A 65 -9.07 9.41 -14.60
N GLY A 66 -8.90 8.09 -14.47
CA GLY A 66 -8.74 7.17 -15.60
C GLY A 66 -9.98 7.07 -16.47
N TYR A 67 -11.17 7.00 -15.86
CA TYR A 67 -12.46 6.99 -16.57
C TYR A 67 -12.66 8.29 -17.36
N LEU A 68 -12.46 9.45 -16.72
CA LEU A 68 -12.59 10.74 -17.39
C LEU A 68 -11.59 10.90 -18.54
N LEU A 69 -10.38 10.35 -18.41
CA LEU A 69 -9.41 10.33 -19.52
C LEU A 69 -9.86 9.45 -20.68
N ALA A 70 -10.41 8.27 -20.40
CA ALA A 70 -10.93 7.37 -21.44
C ALA A 70 -12.11 8.00 -22.20
N ASP A 71 -13.03 8.64 -21.46
CA ASP A 71 -14.18 9.36 -22.03
C ASP A 71 -13.73 10.52 -22.94
N LEU A 72 -12.80 11.36 -22.48
CA LEU A 72 -12.23 12.46 -23.27
C LEU A 72 -11.47 11.98 -24.52
N MET A 73 -10.94 10.76 -24.52
CA MET A 73 -10.25 10.16 -25.65
C MET A 73 -11.19 9.39 -26.59
N GLY A 74 -12.46 9.19 -26.22
CA GLY A 74 -13.41 8.36 -26.96
C GLY A 74 -13.03 6.88 -26.99
N VAL A 75 -12.24 6.40 -26.01
CA VAL A 75 -11.77 5.02 -25.95
C VAL A 75 -12.73 4.20 -25.09
N PRO A 76 -13.28 3.09 -25.60
CA PRO A 76 -14.14 2.21 -24.80
C PRO A 76 -13.38 1.63 -23.60
N LEU A 77 -14.02 1.51 -22.43
CA LEU A 77 -13.40 0.89 -21.25
C LEU A 77 -13.05 -0.60 -21.46
N SER A 78 -13.72 -1.25 -22.41
CA SER A 78 -13.46 -2.63 -22.82
C SER A 78 -12.34 -2.77 -23.85
N GLU A 79 -11.71 -1.67 -24.27
CA GLU A 79 -10.53 -1.70 -25.12
C GLU A 79 -9.46 -2.58 -24.46
N GLY A 80 -8.85 -3.51 -25.19
CA GLY A 80 -8.15 -4.65 -24.61
C GLY A 80 -7.13 -4.29 -23.52
N TRP A 81 -6.31 -3.25 -23.73
CA TRP A 81 -5.31 -2.81 -22.76
C TRP A 81 -5.94 -2.11 -21.54
N LEU A 82 -7.04 -1.37 -21.73
CA LEU A 82 -7.73 -0.63 -20.67
C LEU A 82 -8.54 -1.57 -19.78
N GLY A 83 -9.23 -2.54 -20.37
CA GLY A 83 -9.94 -3.58 -19.63
C GLY A 83 -8.99 -4.42 -18.76
N VAL A 84 -7.82 -4.78 -19.30
CA VAL A 84 -6.76 -5.46 -18.53
C VAL A 84 -6.22 -4.57 -17.40
N ALA A 85 -6.00 -3.28 -17.65
CA ALA A 85 -5.56 -2.35 -16.62
C ALA A 85 -6.57 -2.22 -15.47
N LEU A 86 -7.87 -2.12 -15.78
CA LEU A 86 -8.95 -2.08 -14.79
C LEU A 86 -9.02 -3.37 -13.97
N LEU A 87 -8.86 -4.53 -14.62
CA LEU A 87 -8.82 -5.82 -13.92
C LEU A 87 -7.62 -5.89 -12.95
N LEU A 88 -6.42 -5.55 -13.43
CA LEU A 88 -5.21 -5.55 -12.60
C LEU A 88 -5.33 -4.57 -11.43
N TYR A 89 -5.97 -3.41 -11.66
CA TYR A 89 -6.25 -2.44 -10.63
C TYR A 89 -7.17 -3.01 -9.54
N GLY A 90 -8.27 -3.67 -9.93
CA GLY A 90 -9.18 -4.32 -8.99
C GLY A 90 -8.48 -5.43 -8.19
N VAL A 91 -7.65 -6.23 -8.85
CA VAL A 91 -6.82 -7.26 -8.20
C VAL A 91 -5.85 -6.64 -7.18
N ALA A 92 -5.15 -5.57 -7.57
CA ALA A 92 -4.24 -4.85 -6.66
C ALA A 92 -4.98 -4.29 -5.43
N GLY A 93 -6.16 -3.68 -5.63
CA GLY A 93 -7.00 -3.20 -4.53
C GLY A 93 -7.49 -4.33 -3.60
N ALA A 94 -7.81 -5.51 -4.15
CA ALA A 94 -8.19 -6.67 -3.34
C ALA A 94 -7.02 -7.19 -2.49
N PHE A 95 -5.79 -7.19 -3.02
CA PHE A 95 -4.60 -7.60 -2.27
C PHE A 95 -4.14 -6.56 -1.24
N TRP A 96 -4.49 -5.29 -1.41
CA TRP A 96 -4.14 -4.23 -0.47
C TRP A 96 -4.79 -4.41 0.91
N LEU A 97 -6.06 -4.84 0.99
CA LEU A 97 -6.75 -5.03 2.27
C LEU A 97 -6.04 -6.01 3.22
N PRO A 98 -5.65 -7.23 2.77
CA PRO A 98 -4.81 -8.12 3.58
C PRO A 98 -3.47 -7.50 3.99
N VAL A 99 -2.83 -6.71 3.12
CA VAL A 99 -1.53 -6.07 3.40
C VAL A 99 -1.67 -5.09 4.56
N VAL A 100 -2.65 -4.19 4.53
CA VAL A 100 -2.92 -3.24 5.63
C VAL A 100 -3.26 -3.99 6.92
N TRP A 101 -4.09 -5.03 6.84
CA TRP A 101 -4.43 -5.83 8.01
C TRP A 101 -3.19 -6.46 8.66
N ILE A 102 -2.25 -6.98 7.87
CA ILE A 102 -0.98 -7.52 8.39
C ILE A 102 -0.15 -6.40 9.02
N GLN A 103 -0.05 -5.22 8.39
CA GLN A 103 0.70 -4.08 8.95
C GLN A 103 0.13 -3.64 10.30
N VAL A 104 -1.20 -3.54 10.42
CA VAL A 104 -1.89 -3.23 11.68
C VAL A 104 -1.56 -4.28 12.73
N ARG A 105 -1.67 -5.57 12.40
CA ARG A 105 -1.39 -6.63 13.37
C ARG A 105 0.07 -6.63 13.82
N MET A 106 1.00 -6.40 12.90
CA MET A 106 2.43 -6.29 13.21
C MET A 106 2.72 -5.11 14.13
N ARG A 107 2.11 -3.94 13.88
CA ARG A 107 2.18 -2.77 14.76
C ARG A 107 1.71 -3.13 16.17
N ASP A 108 0.54 -3.75 16.29
CA ASP A 108 -0.05 -4.06 17.60
C ASP A 108 0.81 -5.03 18.40
N ILE A 109 1.34 -6.08 17.76
CA ILE A 109 2.27 -7.02 18.41
C ILE A 109 3.56 -6.31 18.85
N ALA A 110 4.10 -5.43 18.00
CA ALA A 110 5.31 -4.68 18.33
C ALA A 110 5.07 -3.71 19.49
N LEU A 111 3.89 -3.07 19.55
CA LEU A 111 3.47 -2.22 20.67
C LEU A 111 3.37 -3.03 21.97
N GLU A 112 2.71 -4.19 21.94
CA GLU A 112 2.61 -5.09 23.09
C GLU A 112 4.00 -5.50 23.60
N ALA A 113 4.90 -5.91 22.71
CA ALA A 113 6.27 -6.29 23.06
C ALA A 113 7.07 -5.11 23.64
N ALA A 114 6.93 -3.91 23.06
CA ALA A 114 7.57 -2.69 23.54
C ALA A 114 7.08 -2.31 24.95
N CYS A 115 5.78 -2.36 25.21
CA CYS A 115 5.20 -2.10 26.53
C CYS A 115 5.65 -3.13 27.57
N ALA A 116 5.78 -4.41 27.18
CA ALA A 116 6.25 -5.47 28.06
C ALA A 116 7.77 -5.50 28.26
N GLY A 117 8.54 -4.68 27.52
CA GLY A 117 10.00 -4.72 27.53
C GLY A 117 10.57 -6.05 27.02
N THR A 118 9.85 -6.74 26.14
CA THR A 118 10.25 -8.05 25.59
C THR A 118 10.68 -7.95 24.12
N ALA A 119 11.41 -8.95 23.66
CA ALA A 119 11.76 -9.07 22.24
C ALA A 119 10.51 -9.36 21.38
N LEU A 120 10.60 -9.06 20.08
CA LEU A 120 9.52 -9.34 19.13
C LEU A 120 9.21 -10.85 19.09
N PRO A 121 7.95 -11.26 19.31
CA PRO A 121 7.60 -12.66 19.39
C PRO A 121 7.61 -13.34 18.01
N PRO A 122 7.73 -14.69 17.93
CA PRO A 122 7.73 -15.42 16.66
C PRO A 122 6.52 -15.14 15.75
N ALA A 123 5.37 -14.79 16.34
CA ALA A 123 4.18 -14.39 15.59
C ALA A 123 4.41 -13.14 14.73
N TYR A 124 5.14 -12.15 15.23
CA TYR A 124 5.54 -10.96 14.47
C TYR A 124 6.40 -11.35 13.26
N HIS A 125 7.43 -12.18 13.47
CA HIS A 125 8.32 -12.61 12.38
C HIS A 125 7.59 -13.41 11.30
N ARG A 126 6.60 -14.22 11.68
CA ARG A 126 5.75 -14.92 10.71
C ARG A 126 4.98 -13.93 9.85
N LEU A 127 4.34 -12.93 10.46
CA LEU A 127 3.61 -11.88 9.74
C LEU A 127 4.53 -11.03 8.87
N TYR A 128 5.70 -10.64 9.38
CA TYR A 128 6.70 -9.89 8.62
C TYR A 128 7.10 -10.63 7.33
N ARG A 129 7.35 -11.95 7.40
CA ARG A 129 7.69 -12.73 6.20
C ARG A 129 6.55 -12.77 5.18
N ILE A 130 5.30 -12.93 5.64
CA ILE A 130 4.12 -12.94 4.76
C ILE A 130 3.97 -11.57 4.10
N TRP A 131 4.16 -10.49 4.86
CA TRP A 131 4.07 -9.13 4.36
C TRP A 131 5.19 -8.79 3.37
N PHE A 132 6.43 -9.19 3.65
CA PHE A 132 7.61 -8.83 2.83
C PHE A 132 7.79 -9.69 1.57
N LEU A 133 7.49 -10.99 1.64
CA LEU A 133 7.72 -11.94 0.53
C LEU A 133 6.43 -12.42 -0.14
N GLY A 134 5.27 -12.08 0.41
CA GLY A 134 4.00 -12.70 0.04
C GLY A 134 3.79 -14.07 0.68
N PRO A 135 2.62 -14.71 0.44
CA PRO A 135 2.32 -16.03 0.96
C PRO A 135 3.29 -17.07 0.37
N LYS A 136 4.20 -17.60 1.19
CA LYS A 136 4.85 -18.88 0.87
C LYS A 136 3.84 -19.98 1.20
N ARG A 137 3.25 -20.57 0.15
CA ARG A 137 2.59 -21.88 0.28
C ARG A 137 3.62 -22.93 0.66
#